data_AF-A0A914Q759-F1
#
_entry.id   AF-A0A914Q759-F1
#
_cell.length_a   1.000
_cell.length_b   1.000
_cell.length_c   1.000
_cell.angle_alpha   90.00
_cell.angle_beta   90.00
_cell.angle_gamma   90.00
#
_symmetry.space_group_name_H-M   'P 1'
#
loop_
_entity.id
_entity.type
_entity.pdbx_description
1 polymer ?
#
loop_
_entity_poly.entity_id
_entity_poly.type
_entity_poly.pdbx_seq_one_letter_code
_entity_poly.pdbx_strand_id
1 'polypeptide(L)'
;MFTRKSGEQVLVKAKVSDVVVDQIASQMVYQHSSHAAYGYGCTDCDAYPVREENGQRWPLKSGNLRHEDNNQIGLAVVPTAFAEIAPPSLMRLDGLHILDEGLVKSLLFLLFKEYKILENIMVEINRSMLKLGSSSLNLKTNAHETRRLFAICIPIIFVNEKHNVRVQIACLFWLLCRLLYSKYLNTTMIDDISPLFEEIGALMGEILGNSFRTIKGHKFFGHGGAELKKHGTPADYSAAVYECANRLLKLLIDPYNTRGFDRQLLRK
;
A
#
# COMPACT_ATOMS: atom_id res chain seq x y z
N MET A 1 15.66 -24.71 -19.99
CA MET A 1 15.26 -25.80 -20.91
C MET A 1 14.76 -26.94 -20.03
N PHE A 2 13.50 -27.32 -20.16
CA PHE A 2 12.89 -28.36 -19.33
C PHE A 2 12.56 -29.56 -20.22
N THR A 3 12.87 -30.76 -19.76
CA THR A 3 12.53 -31.99 -20.48
C THR A 3 11.20 -32.50 -19.97
N ARG A 4 10.20 -32.64 -20.84
CA ARG A 4 8.93 -33.27 -20.48
C ARG A 4 9.14 -34.75 -20.16
N LYS A 5 8.19 -35.37 -19.45
CA LYS A 5 8.17 -36.84 -19.25
C LYS A 5 8.21 -37.64 -20.56
N SER A 6 7.83 -37.04 -21.68
CA SER A 6 7.90 -37.62 -23.03
C SER A 6 9.30 -37.57 -23.67
N GLY A 7 10.31 -36.98 -23.02
CA GLY A 7 11.65 -36.79 -23.59
C GLY A 7 11.80 -35.57 -24.50
N GLU A 8 10.70 -34.86 -24.79
CA GLU A 8 10.69 -33.62 -25.57
C GLU A 8 11.34 -32.48 -24.78
N GLN A 9 12.32 -31.81 -25.40
CA GLN A 9 12.92 -30.60 -24.84
C GLN A 9 12.04 -29.40 -25.12
N VAL A 10 11.59 -28.72 -24.06
CA VAL A 10 10.81 -27.50 -24.16
C VAL A 10 11.65 -26.32 -23.71
N LEU A 11 11.73 -25.33 -24.59
CA LEU A 11 12.27 -24.03 -24.24
C LEU A 11 11.19 -23.23 -23.49
N VAL A 12 11.38 -23.07 -22.18
CA VAL A 12 10.57 -22.16 -21.37
C VAL A 12 11.29 -20.82 -21.30
N LYS A 13 10.68 -19.77 -21.85
CA LYS A 13 11.10 -18.39 -21.63
C LYS A 13 10.32 -17.84 -20.44
N ALA A 14 11.01 -17.57 -19.34
CA ALA A 14 10.45 -16.85 -18.20
C ALA A 14 10.70 -15.35 -18.38
N LYS A 15 9.71 -14.53 -18.03
CA LYS A 15 9.82 -13.06 -18.00
C LYS A 15 9.21 -12.57 -16.69
N VAL A 16 9.84 -11.59 -16.05
CA VAL A 16 9.25 -10.85 -14.94
C VAL A 16 8.19 -9.90 -15.51
N SER A 17 6.95 -10.05 -15.08
CA SER A 17 5.83 -9.18 -15.50
C SER A 17 5.66 -7.99 -14.56
N ASP A 18 5.85 -8.20 -13.26
CA ASP A 18 5.52 -7.23 -12.22
C ASP A 18 6.48 -7.36 -11.04
N VAL A 19 6.80 -6.22 -10.44
CA VAL A 19 7.64 -6.10 -9.25
C VAL A 19 6.89 -5.27 -8.22
N VAL A 20 6.61 -5.88 -7.08
CA VAL A 20 6.01 -5.21 -5.93
C VAL A 20 7.09 -5.04 -4.88
N VAL A 21 7.42 -3.79 -4.57
CA VAL A 21 8.34 -3.43 -3.49
C VAL A 21 7.63 -2.47 -2.57
N ASP A 22 7.83 -2.65 -1.26
CA ASP A 22 7.39 -1.66 -0.31
C ASP A 22 8.13 -0.32 -0.53
N GLN A 23 7.63 0.75 0.08
CA GLN A 23 8.19 2.09 -0.14
C GLN A 23 9.65 2.21 0.34
N ILE A 24 10.09 1.43 1.34
CA ILE A 24 11.46 1.43 1.87
C ILE A 24 12.39 0.69 0.90
N ALA A 25 11.99 -0.50 0.44
CA ALA A 25 12.72 -1.26 -0.56
C ALA A 25 12.84 -0.47 -1.87
N SER A 26 11.77 0.22 -2.30
CA SER A 26 11.81 1.11 -3.46
C SER A 26 12.90 2.18 -3.34
N GLN A 27 13.12 2.76 -2.15
CA GLN A 27 14.19 3.74 -1.94
C GLN A 27 15.56 3.14 -2.16
N MET A 28 15.78 1.90 -1.71
CA MET A 28 17.05 1.21 -1.89
C MET A 28 17.32 0.88 -3.36
N VAL A 29 16.28 0.48 -4.10
CA VAL A 29 16.38 0.14 -5.53
C VAL A 29 16.72 1.37 -6.36
N TYR A 30 16.14 2.52 -6.02
CA TYR A 30 16.16 3.72 -6.86
C TYR A 30 16.96 4.90 -6.25
N GLN A 31 17.56 4.74 -5.07
CA GLN A 31 18.24 5.82 -4.34
C GLN A 31 17.40 7.10 -4.19
N HIS A 32 16.07 7.00 -4.09
CA HIS A 32 15.24 8.14 -3.67
C HIS A 32 15.14 8.16 -2.16
N SER A 33 15.15 9.36 -1.56
CA SER A 33 15.11 9.48 -0.11
C SER A 33 13.70 9.24 0.45
N SER A 34 13.66 8.41 1.49
CA SER A 34 12.48 8.22 2.31
C SER A 34 12.17 9.52 3.06
N HIS A 35 10.89 9.85 3.19
CA HIS A 35 10.39 10.81 4.17
C HIS A 35 10.85 12.23 3.95
N ALA A 36 9.91 13.06 3.51
CA ALA A 36 9.87 14.47 3.84
C ALA A 36 11.15 15.30 3.59
N ALA A 37 12.10 14.80 2.80
CA ALA A 37 13.29 15.53 2.40
C ALA A 37 12.86 16.42 1.25
N TYR A 38 12.97 17.73 1.47
CA TYR A 38 12.72 18.74 0.44
C TYR A 38 13.44 18.36 -0.86
N GLY A 39 12.69 18.32 -1.97
CA GLY A 39 13.25 18.20 -3.32
C GLY A 39 13.07 16.85 -4.02
N TYR A 40 12.51 15.82 -3.39
CA TYR A 40 12.28 14.52 -4.05
C TYR A 40 10.81 14.34 -4.44
N GLY A 41 10.58 14.12 -5.75
CA GLY A 41 9.25 14.01 -6.36
C GLY A 41 8.72 12.59 -6.37
N CYS A 42 7.49 12.43 -6.86
CA CYS A 42 6.91 11.11 -7.10
C CYS A 42 7.77 10.33 -8.11
N THR A 43 7.86 9.01 -7.94
CA THR A 43 8.55 8.14 -8.91
C THR A 43 7.81 8.08 -10.26
N ASP A 44 6.50 8.31 -10.24
CA ASP A 44 5.60 7.99 -11.35
C ASP A 44 5.12 9.26 -12.10
N CYS A 45 5.25 10.44 -11.49
CA CYS A 45 4.88 11.72 -12.09
C CYS A 45 5.78 12.88 -11.64
N ASP A 46 5.57 14.07 -12.19
CA ASP A 46 6.28 15.31 -11.84
C ASP A 46 5.81 15.98 -10.54
N ALA A 47 4.92 15.35 -9.75
CA ALA A 47 4.42 15.91 -8.51
C ALA A 47 5.47 15.92 -7.38
N TYR A 48 5.49 16.99 -6.59
CA TYR A 48 6.36 17.18 -5.42
C TYR A 48 5.54 17.53 -4.17
N PRO A 49 6.04 17.21 -2.96
CA PRO A 49 5.39 17.65 -1.73
C PRO A 49 5.50 19.17 -1.57
N VAL A 50 4.42 19.80 -1.14
CA VAL A 50 4.35 21.23 -0.81
C VAL A 50 4.63 21.41 0.68
N ARG A 51 5.42 22.43 1.04
CA ARG A 51 5.63 22.82 2.44
C ARG A 51 4.45 23.63 2.94
N GLU A 52 3.92 23.23 4.09
CA GLU A 52 2.90 23.96 4.82
C GLU A 52 3.32 24.11 6.30
N GLU A 53 2.61 24.95 7.06
CA GLU A 53 2.95 25.26 8.47
C GLU A 53 3.09 24.01 9.36
N ASN A 54 2.30 22.98 9.10
CA ASN A 54 2.24 21.74 9.88
C ASN A 54 3.00 20.56 9.24
N GLY A 55 3.95 20.85 8.34
CA GLY A 55 4.78 19.85 7.68
C GLY A 55 4.56 19.78 6.17
N GLN A 56 4.97 18.67 5.56
CA GLN A 56 4.89 18.49 4.11
C GLN A 56 3.61 17.77 3.69
N ARG A 57 3.05 18.20 2.56
CA ARG A 57 1.80 17.65 2.03
C ARG A 57 1.94 17.26 0.57
N TRP A 58 1.51 16.06 0.26
CA TRP A 58 1.47 15.58 -1.12
C TRP A 58 0.14 15.93 -1.79
N PRO A 59 0.16 16.38 -3.06
CA PRO A 59 -1.06 16.50 -3.84
C PRO A 59 -1.69 15.12 -4.03
N LEU A 60 -3.01 15.01 -3.93
CA LEU A 60 -3.72 13.73 -4.12
C LEU A 60 -4.07 13.44 -5.59
N LYS A 61 -3.91 14.45 -6.45
CA LYS A 61 -4.01 14.35 -7.89
C LYS A 61 -2.64 14.01 -8.49
N SER A 62 -2.63 13.24 -9.57
CA SER A 62 -1.41 13.00 -10.33
C SER A 62 -0.93 14.27 -11.03
N GLY A 63 0.40 14.44 -11.11
CA GLY A 63 1.00 15.42 -12.01
C GLY A 63 1.06 14.89 -13.44
N ASN A 64 1.86 15.50 -14.31
CA ASN A 64 2.15 14.89 -15.60
C ASN A 64 2.90 13.57 -15.39
N LEU A 65 2.35 12.48 -15.95
CA LEU A 65 2.96 11.16 -15.89
C LEU A 65 4.34 11.19 -16.55
N ARG A 66 5.34 10.61 -15.89
CA ARG A 66 6.67 10.46 -16.47
C ARG A 66 6.57 9.31 -17.48
N HIS A 67 6.47 9.64 -18.77
CA HIS A 67 6.28 8.68 -19.86
C HIS A 67 7.25 7.48 -19.77
N GLU A 68 6.70 6.28 -19.98
CA GLU A 68 7.42 4.99 -19.98
C GLU A 68 8.48 4.88 -21.09
N ASP A 69 8.36 5.69 -22.14
CA ASP A 69 9.10 5.50 -23.39
C ASP A 69 10.59 5.86 -23.33
N ASN A 70 11.05 6.56 -22.29
CA ASN A 70 12.39 7.17 -22.35
C ASN A 70 13.41 6.70 -21.33
N ASN A 71 13.15 5.73 -20.44
CA ASN A 71 14.10 5.37 -19.35
C ASN A 71 14.63 6.60 -18.56
N GLN A 72 14.03 7.77 -18.75
CA GLN A 72 14.43 9.03 -18.16
C GLN A 72 13.72 9.07 -16.83
N ILE A 73 14.35 8.42 -15.88
CA ILE A 73 14.02 8.58 -14.49
C ILE A 73 14.21 10.07 -14.20
N GLY A 74 13.10 10.81 -14.08
CA GLY A 74 13.14 12.27 -14.01
C GLY A 74 14.09 12.74 -12.90
N LEU A 75 15.26 13.22 -13.32
CA LEU A 75 16.25 14.09 -12.68
C LEU A 75 16.64 13.88 -11.20
N ALA A 76 16.20 12.84 -10.50
CA ALA A 76 16.48 12.68 -9.06
C ALA A 76 16.64 11.22 -8.58
N VAL A 77 16.89 10.29 -9.50
CA VAL A 77 16.93 8.86 -9.18
C VAL A 77 18.18 8.28 -9.83
N VAL A 78 19.15 7.90 -9.00
CA VAL A 78 20.37 7.24 -9.46
C VAL A 78 20.07 5.73 -9.45
N PRO A 79 19.92 5.09 -10.62
CA PRO A 79 19.60 3.68 -10.67
C PRO A 79 20.73 2.87 -10.02
N THR A 80 20.38 2.02 -9.06
CA THR A 80 21.33 1.07 -8.47
C THR A 80 21.46 -0.18 -9.35
N ALA A 81 22.39 -1.07 -9.00
CA ALA A 81 22.43 -2.43 -9.57
C ALA A 81 21.09 -3.19 -9.42
N PHE A 82 20.23 -2.80 -8.47
CA PHE A 82 18.91 -3.40 -8.30
C PHE A 82 17.85 -2.83 -9.26
N ALA A 83 18.08 -1.65 -9.84
CA ALA A 83 17.15 -1.04 -10.81
C ALA A 83 17.09 -1.81 -12.15
N GLU A 84 18.13 -2.58 -12.48
CA GLU A 84 18.10 -3.49 -13.64
C GLU A 84 17.17 -4.69 -13.41
N ILE A 85 17.04 -5.14 -12.15
CA ILE A 85 16.21 -6.28 -11.76
C ILE A 85 14.74 -5.84 -11.54
N ALA A 86 14.57 -4.62 -11.08
CA ALA A 86 13.29 -3.97 -10.86
C ALA A 86 13.27 -2.64 -11.64
N PRO A 87 12.99 -2.66 -12.95
CA PRO A 87 12.83 -1.42 -13.70
C PRO A 87 11.51 -0.72 -13.33
N PRO A 88 11.45 0.63 -13.40
CA PRO A 88 10.25 1.39 -13.06
C PRO A 88 8.99 0.97 -13.83
N SER A 89 9.13 0.53 -15.09
CA SER A 89 8.00 0.05 -15.90
C SER A 89 7.36 -1.24 -15.39
N LEU A 90 8.07 -2.01 -14.57
CA LEU A 90 7.56 -3.23 -13.91
C LEU A 90 7.14 -2.99 -12.45
N MET A 91 7.43 -1.81 -11.89
CA MET A 91 6.97 -1.44 -10.55
C MET A 91 5.46 -1.39 -10.49
N ARG A 92 4.91 -1.91 -9.40
CA ARG A 92 3.49 -1.81 -9.11
C ARG A 92 3.22 -1.19 -7.75
N LEU A 93 2.02 -0.67 -7.59
CA LEU A 93 1.53 -0.20 -6.30
C LEU A 93 1.40 -1.37 -5.32
N ASP A 94 2.12 -1.26 -4.20
CA ASP A 94 1.99 -2.23 -3.12
C ASP A 94 0.70 -2.03 -2.34
N GLY A 95 -0.33 -2.80 -2.72
CA GLY A 95 -1.65 -2.75 -2.10
C GLY A 95 -1.61 -2.94 -0.59
N LEU A 96 -0.71 -3.79 -0.04
CA LEU A 96 -0.67 -4.04 1.40
C LEU A 96 -0.25 -2.78 2.17
N HIS A 97 0.91 -2.23 1.80
CA HIS A 97 1.49 -1.12 2.54
C HIS A 97 0.83 0.22 2.25
N ILE A 98 0.27 0.40 1.04
CA ILE A 98 -0.42 1.63 0.65
C ILE A 98 -1.85 1.64 1.21
N LEU A 99 -2.63 0.60 0.95
CA LEU A 99 -4.04 0.56 1.36
C LEU A 99 -4.18 0.21 2.84
N ASP A 100 -3.80 -1.01 3.21
CA ASP A 100 -4.13 -1.55 4.52
C ASP A 100 -3.31 -0.86 5.62
N GLU A 101 -1.97 -0.86 5.50
CA GLU A 101 -1.10 -0.27 6.53
C GLU A 101 -0.91 1.24 6.40
N GLY A 102 -1.35 1.81 5.27
CA GLY A 102 -1.30 3.24 5.01
C GLY A 102 -2.66 3.89 5.26
N LEU A 103 -3.49 3.92 4.22
CA LEU A 103 -4.68 4.77 4.17
C LEU A 103 -5.81 4.29 5.08
N VAL A 104 -6.11 2.99 5.09
CA VAL A 104 -7.16 2.41 5.94
C VAL A 104 -6.82 2.59 7.40
N LYS A 105 -5.54 2.35 7.77
CA LYS A 105 -5.05 2.56 9.14
C LYS A 105 -5.16 4.03 9.57
N SER A 106 -4.75 4.97 8.71
CA SER A 106 -4.90 6.41 8.97
C SER A 106 -6.35 6.83 9.14
N LEU A 107 -7.25 6.30 8.32
CA LEU A 107 -8.68 6.59 8.42
C LEU A 107 -9.27 6.07 9.72
N LEU A 108 -8.98 4.82 10.07
CA LEU A 108 -9.41 4.25 11.34
C LEU A 108 -8.94 5.11 12.51
N PHE A 109 -7.66 5.48 12.54
CA PHE A 109 -7.11 6.31 13.62
C PHE A 109 -7.86 7.64 13.78
N LEU A 110 -8.18 8.31 12.67
CA LEU A 110 -9.00 9.53 12.70
C LEU A 110 -10.40 9.27 13.26
N LEU A 111 -11.08 8.24 12.77
CA LEU A 111 -12.42 7.91 13.22
C LEU A 111 -12.45 7.53 14.71
N PHE A 112 -11.47 6.76 15.20
CA PHE A 112 -11.36 6.43 16.62
C PHE A 112 -11.17 7.66 17.51
N LYS A 113 -10.45 8.68 17.02
CA LYS A 113 -10.27 9.93 17.75
C LYS A 113 -11.57 10.75 17.82
N GLU A 114 -12.41 10.67 16.78
CA GLU A 114 -13.62 11.46 16.66
C GLU A 114 -14.85 10.81 17.32
N TYR A 115 -15.01 9.49 17.22
CA TYR A 115 -16.24 8.80 17.61
C TYR A 115 -16.00 7.89 18.83
N LYS A 116 -16.36 8.37 20.03
CA LYS A 116 -16.25 7.61 21.30
C LYS A 116 -16.95 6.26 21.29
N ILE A 117 -18.01 6.08 20.47
CA ILE A 117 -18.69 4.78 20.31
C ILE A 117 -17.72 3.68 19.86
N LEU A 118 -16.67 4.05 19.14
CA LEU A 118 -15.65 3.13 18.67
C LEU A 118 -14.69 2.69 19.77
N GLU A 119 -14.49 3.46 20.84
CA GLU A 119 -13.71 3.04 22.01
C GLU A 119 -14.39 1.84 22.69
N ASN A 120 -15.72 1.91 22.86
CA ASN A 120 -16.51 0.82 23.42
C ASN A 120 -16.46 -0.42 22.52
N ILE A 121 -16.58 -0.25 21.20
CA ILE A 121 -16.47 -1.35 20.24
C ILE A 121 -15.07 -1.97 20.26
N MET A 122 -14.01 -1.18 20.40
CA MET A 122 -12.65 -1.71 20.57
C MET A 122 -12.50 -2.52 21.84
N VAL A 123 -13.06 -2.06 22.95
CA VAL A 123 -13.06 -2.82 24.22
C VAL A 123 -13.82 -4.14 24.03
N GLU A 124 -14.97 -4.12 23.36
CA GLU A 124 -15.78 -5.30 23.06
C GLU A 124 -15.04 -6.28 22.13
N ILE A 125 -14.40 -5.80 21.06
CA ILE A 125 -13.62 -6.61 20.11
C ILE A 125 -12.40 -7.22 20.80
N ASN A 126 -11.70 -6.45 21.63
CA ASN A 126 -10.56 -6.94 22.42
C ASN A 126 -11.00 -7.98 23.47
N ARG A 127 -12.23 -7.90 23.99
CA ARG A 127 -12.78 -8.88 24.93
C ARG A 127 -13.27 -10.16 24.23
N SER A 128 -13.88 -10.04 23.05
CA SER A 128 -14.64 -11.12 22.41
C SER A 128 -13.86 -11.93 21.37
N MET A 129 -12.95 -11.31 20.62
CA MET A 129 -12.46 -11.92 19.36
C MET A 129 -10.99 -12.27 19.35
N LEU A 130 -10.15 -11.71 20.19
CA LEU A 130 -8.71 -11.94 20.12
C LEU A 130 -8.10 -11.64 21.49
N LYS A 131 -7.11 -12.42 21.92
CA LYS A 131 -6.09 -11.95 22.87
C LYS A 131 -5.24 -10.84 22.22
N LEU A 132 -5.89 -9.81 21.65
CA LEU A 132 -5.26 -8.56 21.27
C LEU A 132 -4.77 -7.96 22.58
N GLY A 133 -3.45 -7.93 22.76
CA GLY A 133 -2.83 -7.37 23.95
C GLY A 133 -3.46 -6.03 24.27
N SER A 134 -3.93 -5.89 25.50
CA SER A 134 -4.54 -4.69 26.07
C SER A 134 -3.67 -3.47 25.81
N SER A 135 -3.98 -2.67 24.79
CA SER A 135 -3.67 -1.23 24.70
C SER A 135 -3.89 -0.73 23.27
N SER A 136 -4.89 0.15 23.12
CA SER A 136 -5.05 1.14 22.04
C SER A 136 -4.94 0.61 20.60
N LEU A 137 -5.29 1.44 19.61
CA LEU A 137 -4.89 1.17 18.24
C LEU A 137 -3.37 1.41 18.20
N ASN A 138 -2.58 0.45 18.67
CA ASN A 138 -1.14 0.60 18.72
C ASN A 138 -0.62 0.70 17.28
N LEU A 139 0.45 1.48 17.06
CA LEU A 139 1.13 1.63 15.76
C LEU A 139 1.55 0.30 15.10
N LYS A 140 1.42 -0.84 15.80
CA LYS A 140 1.72 -2.20 15.37
C LYS A 140 0.51 -3.04 14.90
N THR A 141 -0.70 -2.48 14.80
CA THR A 141 -1.84 -3.20 14.18
C THR A 141 -1.46 -3.64 12.77
N ASN A 142 -1.56 -4.94 12.50
CA ASN A 142 -1.22 -5.53 11.21
C ASN A 142 -2.36 -5.34 10.20
N ALA A 143 -2.06 -5.44 8.90
CA ALA A 143 -3.03 -5.24 7.82
C ALA A 143 -4.32 -6.09 7.94
N HIS A 144 -4.23 -7.32 8.45
CA HIS A 144 -5.41 -8.19 8.63
C HIS A 144 -6.35 -7.65 9.72
N GLU A 145 -5.80 -7.24 10.87
CA GLU A 145 -6.55 -6.60 11.94
C GLU A 145 -7.14 -5.27 11.47
N THR A 146 -6.36 -4.46 10.75
CA THR A 146 -6.83 -3.19 10.17
C THR A 146 -8.03 -3.39 9.25
N ARG A 147 -7.98 -4.38 8.33
CA ARG A 147 -9.12 -4.69 7.46
C ARG A 147 -10.35 -5.15 8.23
N ARG A 148 -10.18 -6.00 9.24
CA ARG A 148 -11.28 -6.48 10.09
C ARG A 148 -11.94 -5.34 10.86
N LEU A 149 -11.13 -4.51 11.52
CA LEU A 149 -11.63 -3.34 12.25
C LEU A 149 -12.36 -2.38 11.31
N PHE A 150 -11.78 -2.10 10.14
CA PHE A 150 -12.41 -1.21 9.17
C PHE A 150 -13.76 -1.74 8.66
N ALA A 151 -13.86 -3.03 8.38
CA ALA A 151 -15.11 -3.66 7.94
C ALA A 151 -16.21 -3.67 9.02
N ILE A 152 -15.85 -3.69 10.30
CA ILE A 152 -16.81 -3.66 11.42
C ILE A 152 -17.19 -2.23 11.79
N CYS A 153 -16.20 -1.34 11.94
CA CYS A 153 -16.39 0.00 12.46
C CYS A 153 -17.15 0.90 11.48
N ILE A 154 -16.83 0.86 10.18
CA ILE A 154 -17.42 1.79 9.20
C ILE A 154 -18.95 1.69 9.13
N PRO A 155 -19.56 0.50 8.99
CA PRO A 155 -21.02 0.39 8.98
C PRO A 155 -21.67 0.89 10.28
N ILE A 156 -21.05 0.63 11.43
CA ILE A 156 -21.60 1.07 12.72
C ILE A 156 -21.56 2.59 12.83
N ILE A 157 -20.45 3.23 12.48
CA ILE A 157 -20.35 4.70 12.48
C ILE A 157 -21.37 5.26 11.50
N PHE A 158 -21.48 4.68 10.29
CA PHE A 158 -22.43 5.14 9.28
C PHE A 158 -23.87 5.12 9.77
N VAL A 159 -24.31 4.07 10.47
CA VAL A 159 -25.68 4.00 11.00
C VAL A 159 -25.94 5.10 12.03
N ASN A 160 -24.96 5.38 12.89
CA ASN A 160 -25.10 6.38 13.96
C ASN A 160 -24.92 7.83 13.45
N GLU A 161 -24.12 8.02 12.41
CA GLU A 161 -23.64 9.33 11.93
C GLU A 161 -23.93 9.51 10.43
N LYS A 162 -25.04 8.97 9.93
CA LYS A 162 -25.36 8.92 8.48
C LYS A 162 -25.41 10.28 7.79
N HIS A 163 -25.64 11.35 8.54
CA HIS A 163 -25.67 12.73 8.03
C HIS A 163 -24.30 13.43 8.10
N ASN A 164 -23.30 12.78 8.69
CA ASN A 164 -21.97 13.33 8.82
C ASN A 164 -21.17 13.08 7.53
N VAL A 165 -20.82 14.17 6.84
CA VAL A 165 -20.10 14.12 5.55
C VAL A 165 -18.75 13.39 5.66
N ARG A 166 -18.03 13.51 6.78
CA ARG A 166 -16.76 12.78 7.00
C ARG A 166 -16.98 11.27 6.97
N VAL A 167 -18.06 10.82 7.59
CA VAL A 167 -18.43 9.39 7.65
C VAL A 167 -18.87 8.89 6.28
N GLN A 168 -19.65 9.69 5.55
CA GLN A 168 -20.05 9.36 4.18
C GLN A 168 -18.84 9.18 3.26
N ILE A 169 -17.84 10.06 3.36
CA ILE A 169 -16.61 9.97 2.57
C ILE A 169 -15.74 8.78 2.99
N ALA A 170 -15.65 8.51 4.30
CA ALA A 170 -15.01 7.30 4.80
C ALA A 170 -15.67 6.02 4.24
N CYS A 171 -17.00 6.02 4.10
CA CYS A 171 -17.74 4.92 3.48
C CYS A 171 -17.46 4.82 1.97
N LEU A 172 -17.39 5.93 1.24
CA LEU A 172 -17.01 5.93 -0.18
C LEU A 172 -15.60 5.36 -0.37
N PHE A 173 -14.64 5.78 0.44
CA PHE A 173 -13.29 5.23 0.42
C PHE A 173 -13.28 3.72 0.76
N TRP A 174 -14.11 3.29 1.72
CA TRP A 174 -14.26 1.87 2.04
C TRP A 174 -14.81 1.05 0.89
N LEU A 175 -15.86 1.55 0.22
CA LEU A 175 -16.44 0.90 -0.96
C LEU A 175 -15.43 0.82 -2.10
N LEU A 176 -14.68 1.90 -2.36
CA LEU A 176 -13.59 1.89 -3.34
C LEU A 176 -12.55 0.81 -3.01
N CYS A 177 -12.05 0.76 -1.78
CA CYS A 177 -11.12 -0.28 -1.35
C CYS A 177 -11.68 -1.69 -1.56
N ARG A 178 -12.96 -1.92 -1.22
CA ARG A 178 -13.63 -3.21 -1.38
C ARG A 178 -13.79 -3.63 -2.83
N LEU A 179 -14.09 -2.67 -3.72
CA LEU A 179 -14.16 -2.91 -5.16
C LEU A 179 -12.80 -3.34 -5.69
N LEU A 180 -11.71 -2.69 -5.26
CA LEU A 180 -10.36 -3.09 -5.65
C LEU A 180 -10.03 -4.51 -5.21
N TYR A 181 -10.42 -4.93 -4.01
CA TYR A 181 -10.23 -6.33 -3.60
C TYR A 181 -11.14 -7.35 -4.33
N SER A 182 -12.02 -6.93 -5.23
CA SER A 182 -12.89 -7.82 -5.99
C SER A 182 -12.16 -8.44 -7.18
N LYS A 183 -12.23 -9.77 -7.29
CA LYS A 183 -11.72 -10.54 -8.44
C LYS A 183 -12.58 -10.41 -9.71
N TYR A 184 -13.68 -9.66 -9.64
CA TYR A 184 -14.71 -9.62 -10.68
C TYR A 184 -14.83 -8.26 -11.36
N LEU A 185 -13.85 -7.36 -11.19
CA LEU A 185 -13.82 -6.11 -11.92
C LEU A 185 -13.55 -6.39 -13.40
N ASN A 186 -14.53 -6.13 -14.25
CA ASN A 186 -14.35 -6.16 -15.70
C ASN A 186 -13.83 -4.81 -16.21
N THR A 187 -13.42 -4.76 -17.48
CA THR A 187 -12.84 -3.56 -18.11
C THR A 187 -13.76 -2.35 -18.02
N THR A 188 -15.07 -2.51 -18.24
CA THR A 188 -16.04 -1.42 -18.14
C THR A 188 -16.10 -0.84 -16.73
N MET A 189 -16.17 -1.70 -15.70
CA MET A 189 -16.17 -1.26 -14.31
C MET A 189 -14.87 -0.55 -13.94
N ILE A 190 -13.73 -1.02 -14.46
CA ILE A 190 -12.44 -0.36 -14.27
C ILE A 190 -12.46 1.04 -14.91
N ASP A 191 -12.95 1.16 -16.14
CA ASP A 191 -13.05 2.45 -16.84
C ASP A 191 -13.93 3.46 -16.10
N ASP A 192 -15.03 2.98 -15.50
CA ASP A 192 -15.95 3.80 -14.71
C ASP A 192 -15.38 4.21 -13.33
N ILE A 193 -14.62 3.32 -12.68
CA ILE A 193 -14.10 3.54 -11.32
C ILE A 193 -12.79 4.35 -11.33
N SER A 194 -11.94 4.18 -12.34
CA SER A 194 -10.62 4.82 -12.38
C SER A 194 -10.66 6.36 -12.22
N PRO A 195 -11.58 7.10 -12.85
CA PRO A 195 -11.69 8.56 -12.62
C PRO A 195 -12.05 8.92 -11.18
N LEU A 196 -12.79 8.06 -10.47
CA LEU A 196 -13.25 8.31 -9.11
C LEU A 196 -12.10 8.39 -8.09
N PHE A 197 -10.92 7.85 -8.41
CA PHE A 197 -9.77 7.91 -7.51
C PHE A 197 -9.33 9.34 -7.22
N GLU A 198 -9.17 10.18 -8.25
CA GLU A 198 -8.75 11.57 -8.05
C GLU A 198 -9.86 12.38 -7.37
N GLU A 199 -11.13 12.14 -7.72
CA GLU A 199 -12.29 12.81 -7.12
C GLU A 199 -12.45 12.48 -5.64
N ILE A 200 -12.42 11.20 -5.28
CA ILE A 200 -12.46 10.75 -3.88
C ILE A 200 -11.22 11.26 -3.14
N GLY A 201 -10.05 11.24 -3.79
CA GLY A 201 -8.83 11.81 -3.22
C GLY A 201 -8.98 13.28 -2.86
N ALA A 202 -9.50 14.10 -3.76
CA ALA A 202 -9.76 15.52 -3.51
C ALA A 202 -10.72 15.72 -2.32
N LEU A 203 -11.85 15.00 -2.30
CA LEU A 203 -12.81 15.06 -1.21
C LEU A 203 -12.21 14.64 0.14
N MET A 204 -11.45 13.54 0.16
CA MET A 204 -10.74 13.07 1.36
C MET A 204 -9.75 14.13 1.86
N GLY A 205 -8.98 14.73 0.95
CA GLY A 205 -7.99 15.75 1.26
C GLY A 205 -8.58 17.10 1.70
N GLU A 206 -9.82 17.40 1.33
CA GLU A 206 -10.57 18.58 1.78
C GLU A 206 -11.23 18.35 3.13
N ILE A 207 -11.90 17.21 3.31
CA ILE A 207 -12.81 16.97 4.43
C ILE A 207 -12.14 16.30 5.63
N LEU A 208 -11.19 15.39 5.36
CA LEU A 208 -10.42 14.69 6.39
C LEU A 208 -9.00 15.28 6.59
N GLY A 209 -8.62 16.23 5.73
CA GLY A 209 -7.40 17.03 5.87
C GLY A 209 -6.11 16.24 5.72
N ASN A 210 -5.14 16.54 6.58
CA ASN A 210 -3.72 16.23 6.34
C ASN A 210 -3.37 14.75 6.39
N SER A 211 -4.14 13.92 7.09
CA SER A 211 -3.80 12.51 7.31
C SER A 211 -3.76 11.68 6.02
N PHE A 212 -4.37 12.19 4.94
CA PHE A 212 -4.36 11.52 3.63
C PHE A 212 -3.35 12.10 2.66
N ARG A 213 -2.88 13.34 2.86
CA ARG A 213 -1.91 14.04 2.00
C ARG A 213 -0.47 13.54 2.18
N THR A 214 -0.30 12.22 2.10
CA THR A 214 0.96 11.49 2.22
C THR A 214 1.38 10.96 0.85
N ILE A 215 2.63 10.51 0.71
CA ILE A 215 3.09 9.83 -0.52
C ILE A 215 2.22 8.60 -0.84
N LYS A 216 1.76 7.87 0.17
CA LYS A 216 0.85 6.71 -0.02
C LYS A 216 -0.51 7.17 -0.56
N GLY A 217 -1.03 8.29 -0.06
CA GLY A 217 -2.27 8.90 -0.56
C GLY A 217 -2.13 9.40 -1.99
N HIS A 218 -1.02 10.09 -2.31
CA HIS A 218 -0.72 10.50 -3.68
C HIS A 218 -0.63 9.31 -4.63
N LYS A 219 0.10 8.26 -4.26
CA LYS A 219 0.21 7.06 -5.07
C LYS A 219 -1.12 6.37 -5.28
N PHE A 220 -1.93 6.27 -4.25
CA PHE A 220 -3.24 5.66 -4.36
C PHE A 220 -4.22 6.48 -5.19
N PHE A 221 -4.46 7.74 -4.83
CA PHE A 221 -5.48 8.56 -5.47
C PHE A 221 -5.05 9.14 -6.83
N GLY A 222 -3.76 9.45 -6.99
CA GLY A 222 -3.22 9.97 -8.24
C GLY A 222 -2.92 8.88 -9.26
N HIS A 223 -2.35 7.74 -8.85
CA HIS A 223 -1.91 6.70 -9.79
C HIS A 223 -2.78 5.45 -9.77
N GLY A 224 -3.59 5.22 -8.73
CA GLY A 224 -4.37 3.98 -8.57
C GLY A 224 -5.38 3.71 -9.68
N GLY A 225 -6.00 4.75 -10.24
CA GLY A 225 -6.92 4.60 -11.38
C GLY A 225 -6.20 4.15 -12.66
N ALA A 226 -5.03 4.70 -12.96
CA ALA A 226 -4.21 4.30 -14.11
C ALA A 226 -3.62 2.91 -13.92
N GLU A 227 -3.14 2.62 -12.70
CA GLU A 227 -2.63 1.32 -12.29
C GLU A 227 -3.71 0.23 -12.48
N LEU A 228 -4.95 0.50 -12.05
CA LEU A 228 -6.08 -0.41 -12.19
C LEU A 228 -6.38 -0.74 -13.66
N LYS A 229 -6.34 0.26 -14.56
CA LYS A 229 -6.55 0.06 -16.01
C LYS A 229 -5.47 -0.79 -16.63
N LYS A 230 -4.21 -0.55 -16.25
CA LYS A 230 -3.06 -1.16 -16.91
C LYS A 230 -2.74 -2.55 -16.39
N HIS A 231 -2.91 -2.77 -15.08
CA HIS A 231 -2.39 -3.95 -14.39
C HIS A 231 -3.48 -4.75 -13.66
N GLY A 232 -4.72 -4.25 -13.60
CA GLY A 232 -5.78 -4.88 -12.85
C GLY A 232 -5.69 -4.56 -11.37
N THR A 233 -6.18 -5.44 -10.50
CA THR A 233 -6.30 -5.08 -9.08
C THR A 233 -4.97 -5.18 -8.32
N PRO A 234 -4.62 -4.18 -7.48
CA PRO A 234 -3.51 -4.29 -6.52
C PRO A 234 -3.63 -5.46 -5.52
N ALA A 235 -4.80 -6.11 -5.44
CA ALA A 235 -4.98 -7.32 -4.67
C ALA A 235 -4.29 -8.54 -5.30
N ASP A 236 -4.13 -8.55 -6.62
CA ASP A 236 -3.50 -9.66 -7.36
C ASP A 236 -1.97 -9.56 -7.30
N TYR A 237 -1.43 -8.35 -7.17
CA TYR A 237 0.00 -8.08 -7.02
C TYR A 237 0.24 -7.29 -5.73
N SER A 238 0.39 -8.00 -4.62
CA SER A 238 0.62 -7.41 -3.29
C SER A 238 1.83 -8.04 -2.60
N ALA A 239 2.54 -7.24 -1.80
CA ALA A 239 3.64 -7.73 -0.97
C ALA A 239 3.17 -8.76 0.10
N ALA A 240 1.85 -8.88 0.34
CA ALA A 240 1.27 -9.76 1.35
C ALA A 240 1.68 -11.23 1.24
N VAL A 241 1.84 -11.76 0.01
CA VAL A 241 2.28 -13.15 -0.19
C VAL A 241 3.72 -13.33 0.30
N TYR A 242 4.60 -12.36 0.01
CA TYR A 242 5.99 -12.38 0.46
C TYR A 242 6.12 -12.20 1.98
N GLU A 243 5.28 -11.37 2.59
CA GLU A 243 5.24 -11.26 4.05
C GLU A 243 4.76 -12.53 4.74
N CYS A 244 3.76 -13.19 4.16
CA CYS A 244 3.29 -14.49 4.64
C CYS A 244 4.40 -15.54 4.54
N ALA A 245 5.09 -15.58 3.39
CA ALA A 245 6.25 -16.45 3.19
C ALA A 245 7.37 -16.15 4.18
N ASN A 246 7.67 -14.88 4.47
CA ASN A 246 8.65 -14.48 5.48
C ASN A 246 8.24 -14.91 6.89
N ARG A 247 6.95 -14.87 7.22
CA ARG A 247 6.44 -15.38 8.51
C ARG A 247 6.62 -16.88 8.61
N LEU A 248 6.26 -17.61 7.54
CA LEU A 248 6.48 -19.05 7.47
C LEU A 248 7.98 -19.37 7.58
N LEU A 249 8.84 -18.64 6.86
CA LEU A 249 10.28 -18.79 6.94
C LEU A 249 10.78 -18.58 8.38
N LYS A 250 10.31 -17.57 9.11
CA LYS A 250 10.68 -17.37 10.53
C LYS A 250 10.20 -18.49 11.45
N LEU A 251 9.09 -19.16 11.12
CA LEU A 251 8.59 -20.31 11.87
C LEU A 251 9.35 -21.60 11.53
N LEU A 252 9.79 -21.73 10.29
CA LEU A 252 10.56 -22.88 9.79
C LEU A 252 12.06 -22.77 10.12
N ILE A 253 12.60 -21.56 10.17
CA ILE A 253 13.91 -21.24 10.74
C ILE A 253 13.73 -21.24 12.25
N ASP A 254 13.70 -22.44 12.82
CA ASP A 254 13.84 -22.68 14.25
C ASP A 254 15.08 -21.91 14.79
N PRO A 255 15.03 -21.24 15.95
CA PRO A 255 16.16 -20.54 16.58
C PRO A 255 17.47 -21.35 16.71
N TYR A 256 17.44 -22.67 16.50
CA TYR A 256 18.65 -23.51 16.42
C TYR A 256 19.51 -23.27 15.17
N ASN A 257 18.98 -22.63 14.11
CA ASN A 257 19.73 -22.38 12.86
C ASN A 257 20.23 -20.94 12.65
N THR A 258 20.00 -20.01 13.59
CA THR A 258 20.50 -18.62 13.45
C THR A 258 21.25 -18.08 14.67
N ARG A 259 21.50 -18.90 15.70
CA ARG A 259 22.43 -18.57 16.81
C ARG A 259 23.77 -19.32 16.76
N GLY A 260 24.00 -20.15 15.74
CA GLY A 260 25.22 -20.96 15.59
C GLY A 260 26.25 -20.46 14.59
N PHE A 261 26.11 -19.26 14.01
CA PHE A 261 27.23 -18.64 13.31
C PHE A 261 28.16 -18.00 14.33
N ASP A 262 28.95 -18.85 14.98
CA ASP A 262 30.01 -18.45 15.88
C ASP A 262 31.01 -17.60 15.09
N ARG A 263 30.99 -16.28 15.32
CA ARG A 263 31.94 -15.32 14.73
C ARG A 263 33.40 -15.69 15.03
N GLN A 264 33.68 -16.58 15.98
CA GLN A 264 35.02 -17.09 16.23
C GLN A 264 35.56 -17.98 15.10
N LEU A 265 34.70 -18.64 14.30
CA LEU A 265 35.14 -19.47 13.16
C LEU A 265 35.58 -18.66 11.93
N LEU A 266 35.27 -17.35 11.87
CA LEU A 266 35.70 -16.44 10.80
C LEU A 266 37.03 -15.72 11.10
N ARG A 267 37.71 -16.06 12.20
CA ARG A 267 38.98 -15.46 12.63
C ARG A 267 40.15 -16.46 12.67
N LYS A 268 40.12 -17.52 11.86
CA LYS A 268 41.29 -18.34 11.57
C LYS A 268 41.73 -18.15 10.13
#